data_AF-J3HNC1-F1
#
_entry.id   AF-J3HNC1-F1
#
_cell.length_a   1.000
_cell.length_b   1.000
_cell.length_c   1.000
_cell.angle_alpha   90.00
_cell.angle_beta   90.00
_cell.angle_gamma   90.00
#
_symmetry.space_group_name_H-M   'P 1'
#
loop_
_entity.id
_entity.type
_entity.pdbx_description
1 polymer ?
#
loop_
_entity_poly.entity_id
_entity_poly.type
_entity_poly.pdbx_seq_one_letter_code
_entity_poly.pdbx_strand_id
1 'polypeptide(L)'
;MKNIEFLRFLPLQGPNIWTYRSALEVWIDIGELEDFPSNTIPGFTDRLTTWLPTLIEHRCSYEVRGGFVQRLREGTWPGHILEHVTLELQNLAGLPGGFGKARETNVRGVYKVVVRARHETVTRAALYAARDLVMAAIEDRPYNVEAALEKLRGMVDKLCLGPSTACIVDAAEERRIPTIRLSEGNLVQLGHGCRQRRIWTAESDQTGAIAESISRDKDLTKTLLENCGLRVPEGRLVDSPEDAWDAAEDIGLPVVVKPCDANHGRGVFIDLNTREEIETAYKVALDEGSGVLVERYVSGLEHRLLIVGGKLAAAARGEPIFIVGDGQSTVQQLLDELNRDPRRGLLEEHLLDPVLLEREPAAV
;
A
#
# COMPACT_ATOMS: atom_id res chain seq x y z
N MET A 1 -34.41 20.68 -2.02
CA MET A 1 -33.46 20.16 -1.01
C MET A 1 -32.10 20.67 -1.47
N LYS A 2 -31.41 21.49 -0.67
CA LYS A 2 -30.12 22.06 -1.10
C LYS A 2 -29.13 20.90 -1.22
N ASN A 3 -28.64 20.59 -2.41
CA ASN A 3 -27.76 19.44 -2.64
C ASN A 3 -26.71 19.78 -3.69
N ILE A 4 -25.61 19.03 -3.68
CA ILE A 4 -24.58 19.09 -4.72
C ILE A 4 -24.84 17.96 -5.70
N GLU A 5 -25.27 18.29 -6.90
CA GLU A 5 -25.57 17.32 -7.96
C GLU A 5 -24.39 17.14 -8.90
N PHE A 6 -24.01 15.90 -9.20
CA PHE A 6 -22.99 15.60 -10.19
C PHE A 6 -23.60 15.55 -11.58
N LEU A 7 -23.22 16.49 -12.45
CA LEU A 7 -23.75 16.61 -13.80
C LEU A 7 -22.96 15.77 -14.80
N ARG A 8 -21.62 15.80 -14.69
CA ARG A 8 -20.74 15.16 -15.68
C ARG A 8 -19.39 14.80 -15.07
N PHE A 9 -18.89 13.62 -15.38
CA PHE A 9 -17.52 13.20 -15.10
C PHE A 9 -16.71 13.16 -16.39
N LEU A 10 -15.50 13.70 -16.34
CA LEU A 10 -14.54 13.78 -17.44
C LEU A 10 -13.18 13.28 -16.95
N PRO A 11 -12.87 11.99 -17.10
CA PRO A 11 -11.55 11.47 -16.80
C PRO A 11 -10.54 12.01 -17.82
N LEU A 12 -9.47 12.62 -17.32
CA LEU A 12 -8.39 13.21 -18.11
C LEU A 12 -7.12 12.39 -17.85
N GLN A 13 -6.73 11.57 -18.82
CA GLN A 13 -5.54 10.73 -18.72
C GLN A 13 -4.30 11.50 -19.19
N GLY A 14 -3.24 11.49 -18.39
CA GLY A 14 -1.97 12.15 -18.73
C GLY A 14 -2.09 13.68 -18.80
N PRO A 15 -1.18 14.35 -19.54
CA PRO A 15 -1.19 15.80 -19.70
C PRO A 15 -2.50 16.34 -20.29
N ASN A 16 -3.10 17.32 -19.61
CA ASN A 16 -4.39 17.89 -19.94
C ASN A 16 -4.43 19.41 -19.66
N ILE A 17 -5.58 20.04 -19.88
CA ILE A 17 -5.76 21.50 -19.75
C ILE A 17 -5.51 22.04 -18.33
N TRP A 18 -5.57 21.18 -17.30
CA TRP A 18 -5.41 21.57 -15.90
C TRP A 18 -4.02 21.27 -15.35
N THR A 19 -3.44 20.14 -15.75
CA THR A 19 -2.19 19.62 -15.18
C THR A 19 -1.51 18.63 -16.14
N TYR A 20 -0.21 18.37 -15.92
CA TYR A 20 0.55 17.35 -16.66
C TYR A 20 0.26 15.91 -16.19
N ARG A 21 -0.57 15.73 -15.16
CA ARG A 21 -0.89 14.45 -14.52
C ARG A 21 -2.35 14.09 -14.72
N SER A 22 -2.70 12.81 -14.57
CA SER A 22 -4.10 12.38 -14.65
C SER A 22 -4.97 13.07 -13.58
N ALA A 23 -6.13 13.52 -14.02
CA ALA A 23 -7.10 14.26 -13.21
C ALA A 23 -8.53 13.85 -13.57
N LEU A 24 -9.45 14.09 -12.66
CA LEU A 24 -10.89 13.93 -12.90
C LEU A 24 -11.53 15.31 -12.84
N GLU A 25 -12.03 15.81 -13.98
CA GLU A 25 -12.88 17.00 -14.04
C GLU A 25 -14.33 16.57 -13.83
N VAL A 26 -15.00 17.23 -12.89
CA VAL A 26 -16.39 16.95 -12.54
C VAL A 26 -17.18 18.23 -12.55
N TRP A 27 -18.29 18.22 -13.28
CA TRP A 27 -19.23 19.32 -13.28
C TRP A 27 -20.26 19.06 -12.21
N ILE A 28 -20.45 20.04 -11.33
CA ILE A 28 -21.44 19.98 -10.26
C ILE A 28 -22.40 21.16 -10.36
N ASP A 29 -23.64 20.94 -9.94
CA ASP A 29 -24.61 22.00 -9.65
C ASP A 29 -24.79 22.06 -8.13
N ILE A 30 -24.56 23.23 -7.54
CA ILE A 30 -24.75 23.44 -6.10
C ILE A 30 -26.09 24.13 -5.79
N GLY A 31 -26.85 24.50 -6.82
CA GLY A 31 -28.18 25.08 -6.73
C GLY A 31 -28.27 26.24 -5.74
N GLU A 32 -29.23 26.16 -4.83
CA GLU A 32 -29.46 27.17 -3.79
C GLU A 32 -28.26 27.35 -2.84
N LEU A 33 -27.32 26.40 -2.74
CA LEU A 33 -26.14 26.56 -1.90
C LEU A 33 -25.20 27.68 -2.38
N GLU A 34 -25.38 28.17 -3.61
CA GLU A 34 -24.69 29.34 -4.13
C GLU A 34 -24.90 30.59 -3.25
N ASP A 35 -26.05 30.68 -2.59
CA ASP A 35 -26.42 31.78 -1.69
C ASP A 35 -25.96 31.54 -0.22
N PHE A 36 -25.33 30.40 0.07
CA PHE A 36 -24.91 30.01 1.42
C PHE A 36 -23.42 29.61 1.45
N PRO A 37 -22.48 30.56 1.33
CA PRO A 37 -21.06 30.28 1.51
C PRO A 37 -20.78 29.80 2.94
N SER A 38 -19.68 29.06 3.13
CA SER A 38 -19.36 28.34 4.38
C SER A 38 -19.47 29.14 5.67
N ASN A 39 -19.16 30.44 5.65
CA ASN A 39 -19.22 31.34 6.82
C ASN A 39 -20.65 31.74 7.23
N THR A 40 -21.64 31.51 6.36
CA THR A 40 -23.07 31.77 6.63
C THR A 40 -23.78 30.55 7.24
N ILE A 41 -23.13 29.39 7.26
CA ILE A 41 -23.69 28.13 7.75
C ILE A 41 -23.20 27.90 9.20
N PRO A 42 -24.07 27.99 10.22
CA PRO A 42 -23.65 27.88 11.62
C PRO A 42 -22.96 26.55 11.94
N GLY A 43 -21.79 26.61 12.57
CA GLY A 43 -21.02 25.44 13.02
C GLY A 43 -20.39 24.60 11.91
N PHE A 44 -20.55 24.98 10.64
CA PHE A 44 -20.10 24.18 9.49
C PHE A 44 -18.60 23.92 9.51
N THR A 45 -17.79 24.98 9.66
CA THR A 45 -16.33 24.85 9.65
C THR A 45 -15.84 23.98 10.80
N ASP A 46 -16.35 24.18 12.01
CA ASP A 46 -15.90 23.45 13.19
C ASP A 46 -16.23 21.95 13.08
N ARG A 47 -17.43 21.61 12.58
CA ARG A 47 -17.79 20.20 12.27
C ARG A 47 -16.81 19.59 11.27
N LEU A 48 -16.57 20.27 10.16
CA LEU A 48 -15.70 19.77 9.10
C LEU A 48 -14.25 19.56 9.58
N THR A 49 -13.69 20.51 10.34
CA THR A 49 -12.33 20.37 10.89
C THR A 49 -12.23 19.38 12.04
N THR A 50 -13.34 19.10 12.74
CA THR A 50 -13.39 18.03 13.76
C THR A 50 -13.36 16.65 13.09
N TRP A 51 -14.11 16.49 12.00
CA TRP A 51 -14.16 15.24 11.23
C TRP A 51 -12.89 14.98 10.42
N LEU A 52 -12.25 16.03 9.91
CA LEU A 52 -11.01 15.95 9.14
C LEU A 52 -9.96 16.91 9.70
N PRO A 53 -9.29 16.58 10.82
CA PRO A 53 -8.33 17.46 11.48
C PRO A 53 -7.13 17.85 10.61
N THR A 54 -6.72 16.94 9.72
CA THR A 54 -5.59 17.10 8.80
C THR A 54 -5.88 18.06 7.63
N LEU A 55 -7.12 18.55 7.48
CA LEU A 55 -7.43 19.68 6.58
C LEU A 55 -6.62 20.93 6.88
N ILE A 56 -6.06 21.07 8.09
CA ILE A 56 -5.14 22.14 8.44
C ILE A 56 -3.88 22.14 7.55
N GLU A 57 -3.50 21.01 6.93
CA GLU A 57 -2.36 20.96 6.01
C GLU A 57 -2.68 21.57 4.63
N HIS A 58 -3.96 21.79 4.30
CA HIS A 58 -4.37 22.36 3.03
C HIS A 58 -4.14 23.87 2.98
N ARG A 59 -3.36 24.29 1.98
CA ARG A 59 -2.89 25.69 1.86
C ARG A 59 -3.79 26.61 1.04
N CYS A 60 -4.55 26.05 0.09
CA CYS A 60 -5.40 26.81 -0.84
C CYS A 60 -4.60 27.95 -1.54
N SER A 61 -5.24 29.08 -1.86
CA SER A 61 -4.62 30.25 -2.49
C SER A 61 -3.65 31.01 -1.60
N TYR A 62 -3.70 30.80 -0.28
CA TYR A 62 -2.84 31.50 0.67
C TYR A 62 -1.43 30.90 0.77
N GLU A 63 -1.22 29.69 0.25
CA GLU A 63 0.08 28.97 0.24
C GLU A 63 0.72 28.75 1.62
N VAL A 64 -0.05 28.96 2.70
CA VAL A 64 0.35 28.73 4.10
C VAL A 64 -0.44 27.59 4.72
N ARG A 65 0.16 26.90 5.70
CA ARG A 65 -0.54 25.89 6.50
C ARG A 65 -1.80 26.51 7.12
N GLY A 66 -2.93 25.83 7.00
CA GLY A 66 -4.24 26.28 7.47
C GLY A 66 -4.95 27.27 6.55
N GLY A 67 -4.37 27.61 5.40
CA GLY A 67 -4.95 28.57 4.46
C GLY A 67 -6.36 28.17 3.99
N PHE A 68 -6.63 26.88 3.79
CA PHE A 68 -7.99 26.42 3.47
C PHE A 68 -8.96 26.61 4.64
N VAL A 69 -8.55 26.28 5.86
CA VAL A 69 -9.39 26.46 7.07
C VAL A 69 -9.70 27.95 7.30
N GLN A 70 -8.71 28.83 7.08
CA GLN A 70 -8.94 30.28 7.07
C GLN A 70 -10.01 30.66 6.03
N ARG A 71 -9.88 30.14 4.80
CA ARG A 71 -10.85 30.42 3.72
C ARG A 71 -12.26 29.92 4.04
N LEU A 72 -12.40 28.80 4.73
CA LEU A 72 -13.69 28.30 5.22
C LEU A 72 -14.34 29.30 6.19
N ARG A 73 -13.56 29.90 7.09
CA ARG A 73 -14.05 30.91 8.06
C ARG A 73 -14.41 32.24 7.39
N GLU A 74 -13.66 32.64 6.36
CA GLU A 74 -13.94 33.84 5.56
C GLU A 74 -15.16 33.69 4.66
N GLY A 75 -15.42 32.47 4.19
CA GLY A 75 -16.52 32.16 3.28
C GLY A 75 -16.02 31.62 1.94
N THR A 76 -16.45 30.42 1.59
CA THR A 76 -16.23 29.81 0.28
C THR A 76 -17.37 28.89 -0.11
N TRP A 77 -17.49 28.61 -1.40
CA TRP A 77 -18.59 27.84 -1.98
C TRP A 77 -18.36 26.32 -1.92
N PRO A 78 -19.45 25.52 -1.82
CA PRO A 78 -19.41 24.06 -1.80
C PRO A 78 -18.55 23.40 -2.87
N GLY A 79 -18.47 23.94 -4.09
CA GLY A 79 -17.61 23.35 -5.12
C GLY A 79 -16.12 23.38 -4.78
N HIS A 80 -15.66 24.46 -4.18
CA HIS A 80 -14.28 24.57 -3.69
C HIS A 80 -14.06 23.75 -2.41
N ILE A 81 -15.08 23.62 -1.56
CA ILE A 81 -15.00 22.75 -0.38
C ILE A 81 -14.90 21.28 -0.80
N LEU A 82 -15.73 20.86 -1.76
CA LEU A 82 -15.75 19.51 -2.30
C LEU A 82 -14.39 19.11 -2.86
N GLU A 83 -13.72 20.01 -3.57
CA GLU A 83 -12.35 19.82 -4.05
C GLU A 83 -11.41 19.41 -2.91
N HIS A 84 -11.32 20.23 -1.86
CA HIS A 84 -10.41 20.02 -0.75
C HIS A 84 -10.75 18.78 0.07
N VAL A 85 -12.03 18.55 0.36
CA VAL A 85 -12.49 17.38 1.11
C VAL A 85 -12.23 16.09 0.32
N THR A 86 -12.41 16.11 -1.01
CA THR A 86 -12.08 14.96 -1.86
C THR A 86 -10.59 14.64 -1.82
N LEU A 87 -9.73 15.65 -1.95
CA LEU A 87 -8.28 15.46 -1.87
C LEU A 87 -7.87 14.91 -0.50
N GLU A 88 -8.49 15.40 0.56
CA GLU A 88 -8.20 14.93 1.90
C GLU A 88 -8.61 13.48 2.12
N LEU A 89 -9.81 13.10 1.70
CA LEU A 89 -10.25 11.70 1.79
C LEU A 89 -9.36 10.77 0.95
N GLN A 90 -8.85 11.22 -0.21
CA GLN A 90 -7.86 10.45 -0.97
C GLN A 90 -6.53 10.31 -0.22
N ASN A 91 -6.03 11.39 0.40
CA ASN A 91 -4.79 11.35 1.18
C ASN A 91 -4.90 10.38 2.36
N LEU A 92 -5.99 10.45 3.12
CA LEU A 92 -6.26 9.57 4.27
C LEU A 92 -6.53 8.11 3.89
N ALA A 93 -6.82 7.86 2.61
CA ALA A 93 -6.99 6.52 2.06
C ALA A 93 -5.73 5.98 1.36
N GLY A 94 -4.56 6.61 1.53
CA GLY A 94 -3.30 6.12 0.95
C GLY A 94 -3.04 6.55 -0.49
N LEU A 95 -3.81 7.51 -1.00
CA LEU A 95 -3.84 7.86 -2.42
C LEU A 95 -3.46 9.34 -2.60
N PRO A 96 -2.17 9.69 -2.43
CA PRO A 96 -1.75 11.08 -2.28
C PRO A 96 -2.13 11.95 -3.47
N GLY A 97 -2.99 12.94 -3.20
CA GLY A 97 -3.50 13.95 -4.11
C GLY A 97 -3.07 15.34 -3.66
N GLY A 98 -2.35 16.06 -4.54
CA GLY A 98 -1.86 17.41 -4.23
C GLY A 98 -2.36 18.50 -5.17
N PHE A 99 -3.19 18.14 -6.16
CA PHE A 99 -3.69 19.08 -7.15
C PHE A 99 -5.22 19.05 -7.16
N GLY A 100 -5.81 20.23 -6.93
CA GLY A 100 -7.23 20.47 -7.07
C GLY A 100 -7.48 21.84 -7.68
N LYS A 101 -8.65 22.00 -8.31
CA LYS A 101 -9.14 23.30 -8.75
C LYS A 101 -10.66 23.32 -8.90
N ALA A 102 -11.31 24.29 -8.26
CA ALA A 102 -12.70 24.61 -8.48
C ALA A 102 -12.84 25.92 -9.27
N ARG A 103 -13.68 25.91 -10.31
CA ARG A 103 -14.00 27.09 -11.14
C ARG A 103 -15.47 27.10 -11.48
N GLU A 104 -16.14 28.20 -11.19
CA GLU A 104 -17.51 28.43 -11.66
C GLU A 104 -17.52 28.48 -13.21
N THR A 105 -18.60 27.98 -13.80
CA THR A 105 -18.85 28.09 -15.24
C THR A 105 -19.54 29.42 -15.57
N ASN A 106 -19.98 29.60 -16.81
CA ASN A 106 -20.84 30.72 -17.19
C ASN A 106 -22.28 30.58 -16.68
N VAL A 107 -22.63 29.45 -16.07
CA VAL A 107 -23.94 29.21 -15.43
C VAL A 107 -23.75 29.29 -13.92
N ARG A 108 -24.48 30.22 -13.30
CA ARG A 108 -24.44 30.45 -11.85
C ARG A 108 -24.73 29.17 -11.08
N GLY A 109 -23.92 28.87 -10.06
CA GLY A 109 -24.10 27.68 -9.23
C GLY A 109 -23.56 26.39 -9.86
N VAL A 110 -23.08 26.44 -11.11
CA VAL A 110 -22.47 25.29 -11.78
C VAL A 110 -20.96 25.44 -11.80
N TYR A 111 -20.26 24.47 -11.20
CA TYR A 111 -18.80 24.48 -11.03
C TYR A 111 -18.14 23.31 -11.74
N LYS A 112 -16.94 23.55 -12.25
CA LYS A 112 -15.96 22.51 -12.57
C LYS A 112 -15.06 22.30 -11.37
N VAL A 113 -15.14 21.11 -10.78
CA VAL A 113 -14.24 20.64 -9.72
C VAL A 113 -13.27 19.65 -10.34
N VAL A 114 -11.99 19.94 -10.25
CA VAL A 114 -10.91 19.12 -10.79
C VAL A 114 -10.08 18.64 -9.63
N VAL A 115 -9.83 17.33 -9.56
CA VAL A 115 -8.95 16.72 -8.55
C VAL A 115 -7.97 15.77 -9.22
N ARG A 116 -6.76 15.63 -8.66
CA ARG A 116 -5.83 14.59 -9.10
C ARG A 116 -6.50 13.22 -8.97
N ALA A 117 -6.37 12.40 -10.01
CA ALA A 117 -6.96 11.07 -10.07
C ALA A 117 -5.88 10.05 -10.46
N ARG A 118 -5.30 9.34 -9.48
CA ARG A 118 -4.42 8.20 -9.77
C ARG A 118 -5.22 6.97 -10.23
N HIS A 119 -6.46 6.84 -9.76
CA HIS A 119 -7.40 5.82 -10.22
C HIS A 119 -8.83 6.39 -10.25
N GLU A 120 -9.45 6.42 -11.43
CA GLU A 120 -10.76 7.05 -11.65
C GLU A 120 -11.84 6.55 -10.69
N THR A 121 -12.00 5.23 -10.58
CA THR A 121 -13.05 4.62 -9.74
C THR A 121 -12.92 5.01 -8.26
N VAL A 122 -11.69 5.07 -7.75
CA VAL A 122 -11.44 5.45 -6.35
C VAL A 122 -11.67 6.94 -6.16
N THR A 123 -11.16 7.79 -7.06
CA THR A 123 -11.40 9.24 -7.03
C THR A 123 -12.90 9.57 -7.12
N ARG A 124 -13.65 8.84 -7.94
CA ARG A 124 -15.11 9.00 -8.03
C ARG A 124 -15.80 8.62 -6.71
N ALA A 125 -15.41 7.50 -6.10
CA ALA A 125 -15.93 7.12 -4.79
C ALA A 125 -15.59 8.16 -3.71
N ALA A 126 -14.37 8.72 -3.74
CA ALA A 126 -13.95 9.79 -2.83
C ALA A 126 -14.78 11.08 -3.03
N LEU A 127 -15.11 11.44 -4.27
CA LEU A 127 -16.01 12.58 -4.56
C LEU A 127 -17.42 12.38 -3.99
N TYR A 128 -17.99 11.18 -4.15
CA TYR A 128 -19.30 10.87 -3.57
C TYR A 128 -19.25 10.91 -2.03
N ALA A 129 -18.22 10.33 -1.41
CA ALA A 129 -18.02 10.40 0.04
C ALA A 129 -17.83 11.85 0.52
N ALA A 130 -17.02 12.64 -0.19
CA ALA A 130 -16.80 14.05 0.09
C ALA A 130 -18.09 14.87 0.00
N ARG A 131 -18.91 14.63 -1.03
CA ARG A 131 -20.23 15.24 -1.16
C ARG A 131 -21.10 14.90 0.05
N ASP A 132 -21.19 13.62 0.39
CA ASP A 132 -22.06 13.17 1.49
C ASP A 132 -21.59 13.70 2.85
N LEU A 133 -20.27 13.85 3.04
CA LEU A 133 -19.66 14.47 4.22
C LEU A 133 -19.93 15.97 4.27
N VAL A 134 -19.72 16.69 3.17
CA VAL A 134 -19.99 18.15 3.08
C VAL A 134 -21.47 18.42 3.32
N MET A 135 -22.36 17.67 2.69
CA MET A 135 -23.80 17.79 2.94
C MET A 135 -24.15 17.47 4.38
N ALA A 136 -23.49 16.46 5.00
CA ALA A 136 -23.69 16.16 6.41
C ALA A 136 -23.32 17.34 7.32
N ALA A 137 -22.20 18.00 7.03
CA ALA A 137 -21.75 19.17 7.75
C ALA A 137 -22.67 20.37 7.54
N ILE A 138 -23.24 20.55 6.34
CA ILE A 138 -24.20 21.62 6.04
C ILE A 138 -25.51 21.40 6.80
N GLU A 139 -26.00 20.17 6.85
CA GLU A 139 -27.28 19.78 7.42
C GLU A 139 -27.22 19.52 8.94
N ASP A 140 -26.04 19.62 9.56
CA ASP A 140 -25.80 19.30 10.97
C ASP A 140 -26.23 17.87 11.34
N ARG A 141 -25.94 16.91 10.45
CA ARG A 141 -26.17 15.47 10.69
C ARG A 141 -24.85 14.75 10.94
N PRO A 142 -24.83 13.68 11.75
CA PRO A 142 -23.62 12.89 11.97
C PRO A 142 -23.13 12.24 10.66
N TYR A 143 -21.81 12.09 10.54
CA TYR A 143 -21.17 11.38 9.44
C TYR A 143 -20.07 10.46 9.98
N ASN A 144 -20.06 9.20 9.57
CA ASN A 144 -19.01 8.26 9.93
C ASN A 144 -17.87 8.34 8.92
N VAL A 145 -16.87 9.16 9.22
CA VAL A 145 -15.68 9.33 8.37
C VAL A 145 -14.89 8.03 8.27
N GLU A 146 -14.73 7.30 9.37
CA GLU A 146 -13.91 6.09 9.38
C GLU A 146 -14.49 5.00 8.46
N ALA A 147 -15.82 4.78 8.50
CA ALA A 147 -16.47 3.85 7.58
C ALA A 147 -16.31 4.26 6.10
N ALA A 148 -16.29 5.57 5.81
CA ALA A 148 -15.99 6.06 4.47
C ALA A 148 -14.53 5.81 4.07
N LEU A 149 -13.59 6.01 5.00
CA LEU A 149 -12.16 5.76 4.79
C LEU A 149 -11.86 4.27 4.64
N GLU A 150 -12.42 3.38 5.46
CA GLU A 150 -12.28 1.93 5.33
C GLU A 150 -12.69 1.45 3.93
N LYS A 151 -13.82 1.95 3.43
CA LYS A 151 -14.29 1.64 2.07
C LYS A 151 -13.30 2.14 1.02
N LEU A 152 -12.78 3.37 1.16
CA LEU A 152 -11.83 3.93 0.21
C LEU A 152 -10.51 3.18 0.23
N ARG A 153 -9.96 2.87 1.42
CA ARG A 153 -8.73 2.07 1.61
C ARG A 153 -8.86 0.69 0.97
N GLY A 154 -9.96 -0.02 1.22
CA GLY A 154 -10.21 -1.31 0.56
C GLY A 154 -10.31 -1.21 -0.98
N MET A 155 -10.77 -0.07 -1.51
CA MET A 155 -10.72 0.19 -2.95
C MET A 155 -9.31 0.53 -3.44
N VAL A 156 -8.51 1.24 -2.65
CA VAL A 156 -7.09 1.54 -2.94
C VAL A 156 -6.32 0.24 -3.07
N ASP A 157 -6.36 -0.61 -2.04
CA ASP A 157 -5.64 -1.89 -2.02
C ASP A 157 -6.02 -2.77 -3.21
N LYS A 158 -7.31 -2.80 -3.57
CA LYS A 158 -7.80 -3.64 -4.67
C LYS A 158 -7.49 -3.10 -6.05
N LEU A 159 -7.55 -1.78 -6.24
CA LEU A 159 -7.57 -1.17 -7.58
C LEU A 159 -6.29 -0.40 -7.92
N CYS A 160 -5.50 0.03 -6.94
CA CYS A 160 -4.28 0.79 -7.19
C CYS A 160 -3.10 -0.14 -7.50
N LEU A 161 -1.93 0.46 -7.76
CA LEU A 161 -0.70 -0.29 -7.94
C LEU A 161 -0.17 -0.68 -6.56
N GLY A 162 0.32 -1.92 -6.43
CA GLY A 162 0.99 -2.36 -5.21
C GLY A 162 2.28 -1.58 -4.96
N PRO A 163 2.81 -1.59 -3.73
CA PRO A 163 3.88 -0.68 -3.28
C PRO A 163 5.13 -0.73 -4.17
N SER A 164 5.60 -1.93 -4.51
CA SER A 164 6.79 -2.11 -5.38
C SER A 164 6.60 -1.48 -6.76
N THR A 165 5.45 -1.71 -7.39
CA THR A 165 5.13 -1.15 -8.72
C THR A 165 4.96 0.37 -8.64
N ALA A 166 4.27 0.85 -7.60
CA ALA A 166 4.04 2.26 -7.36
C ALA A 166 5.37 3.02 -7.22
N CYS A 167 6.34 2.49 -6.48
CA CYS A 167 7.67 3.10 -6.37
C CYS A 167 8.37 3.26 -7.72
N ILE A 168 8.31 2.25 -8.60
CA ILE A 168 8.92 2.33 -9.94
C ILE A 168 8.18 3.36 -10.81
N VAL A 169 6.84 3.39 -10.73
CA VAL A 169 6.01 4.35 -11.47
C VAL A 169 6.22 5.78 -11.00
N ASP A 170 6.25 6.03 -9.69
CA ASP A 170 6.53 7.36 -9.13
C ASP A 170 7.95 7.84 -9.54
N ALA A 171 8.95 6.94 -9.53
CA ALA A 171 10.30 7.24 -10.01
C ALA A 171 10.35 7.54 -11.52
N ALA A 172 9.49 6.90 -12.32
CA ALA A 172 9.32 7.18 -13.75
C ALA A 172 8.63 8.54 -13.97
N GLU A 173 7.57 8.85 -13.23
CA GLU A 173 6.87 10.14 -13.27
C GLU A 173 7.82 11.31 -12.93
N GLU A 174 8.65 11.16 -11.89
CA GLU A 174 9.65 12.17 -11.49
C GLU A 174 10.66 12.45 -12.62
N ARG A 175 11.03 11.41 -13.36
CA ARG A 175 11.93 11.47 -14.53
C ARG A 175 11.19 11.86 -15.82
N ARG A 176 9.90 12.19 -15.75
CA ARG A 176 9.04 12.53 -16.89
C ARG A 176 8.98 11.41 -17.95
N ILE A 177 9.08 10.16 -17.50
CA ILE A 177 8.89 8.97 -18.33
C ILE A 177 7.38 8.66 -18.31
N PRO A 178 6.70 8.64 -19.47
CA PRO A 178 5.28 8.29 -19.53
C PRO A 178 5.03 6.88 -19.00
N THR A 179 3.94 6.68 -18.27
CA THR A 179 3.55 5.37 -17.73
C THR A 179 2.12 5.02 -18.14
N ILE A 180 1.90 3.78 -18.58
CA ILE A 180 0.58 3.27 -18.96
C ILE A 180 0.35 1.96 -18.23
N ARG A 181 -0.70 1.87 -17.42
CA ARG A 181 -1.11 0.60 -16.80
C ARG A 181 -1.83 -0.24 -17.86
N LEU A 182 -1.37 -1.49 -18.07
CA LEU A 182 -1.85 -2.36 -19.15
C LEU A 182 -2.85 -3.43 -18.69
N SER A 183 -2.99 -3.65 -17.38
CA SER A 183 -3.95 -4.59 -16.81
C SER A 183 -4.57 -4.04 -15.52
N GLU A 184 -5.59 -4.72 -14.99
CA GLU A 184 -6.11 -4.43 -13.65
C GLU A 184 -5.08 -4.73 -12.55
N GLY A 185 -4.05 -5.55 -12.84
CA GLY A 185 -2.96 -5.87 -11.93
C GLY A 185 -1.77 -4.91 -12.03
N ASN A 186 -0.58 -5.42 -11.72
CA ASN A 186 0.67 -4.66 -11.62
C ASN A 186 1.49 -4.60 -12.94
N LEU A 187 0.86 -4.82 -14.10
CA LEU A 187 1.53 -4.73 -15.40
C LEU A 187 1.51 -3.28 -15.91
N VAL A 188 2.70 -2.70 -16.08
CA VAL A 188 2.88 -1.31 -16.48
C VAL A 188 3.88 -1.20 -17.63
N GLN A 189 3.56 -0.34 -18.59
CA GLN A 189 4.47 0.12 -19.62
C GLN A 189 5.11 1.45 -19.22
N LEU A 190 6.42 1.55 -19.41
CA LEU A 190 7.21 2.76 -19.24
C LEU A 190 7.69 3.24 -20.63
N GLY A 191 7.46 4.50 -20.98
CA GLY A 191 7.83 5.08 -22.27
C GLY A 191 6.95 4.64 -23.45
N HIS A 192 7.32 5.09 -24.65
CA HIS A 192 6.55 4.88 -25.89
C HIS A 192 7.41 4.36 -27.05
N GLY A 193 6.75 3.75 -28.03
CA GLY A 193 7.37 3.34 -29.30
C GLY A 193 8.50 2.33 -29.11
N CYS A 194 9.58 2.47 -29.87
CA CYS A 194 10.73 1.56 -29.80
C CYS A 194 11.54 1.65 -28.49
N ARG A 195 11.26 2.64 -27.64
CA ARG A 195 11.92 2.82 -26.32
C ARG A 195 11.04 2.40 -25.15
N GLN A 196 9.86 1.83 -25.42
CA GLN A 196 9.00 1.35 -24.35
C GLN A 196 9.64 0.16 -23.62
N ARG A 197 9.41 0.10 -22.31
CA ARG A 197 9.79 -1.00 -21.43
C ARG A 197 8.56 -1.49 -20.68
N ARG A 198 8.57 -2.75 -20.24
CA ARG A 198 7.48 -3.31 -19.42
C ARG A 198 8.00 -3.78 -18.08
N ILE A 199 7.18 -3.57 -17.06
CA ILE A 199 7.38 -4.12 -15.73
C ILE A 199 6.12 -4.86 -15.31
N TRP A 200 6.30 -5.95 -14.57
CA TRP A 200 5.24 -6.62 -13.84
C TRP A 200 5.66 -6.71 -12.39
N THR A 201 4.99 -5.95 -11.53
CA THR A 201 5.46 -5.75 -10.14
C THR A 201 6.88 -5.15 -10.15
N ALA A 202 7.89 -5.88 -9.67
CA ALA A 202 9.29 -5.44 -9.66
C ALA A 202 10.12 -6.06 -10.80
N GLU A 203 9.56 -7.01 -11.55
CA GLU A 203 10.22 -7.63 -12.68
C GLU A 203 10.17 -6.71 -13.90
N SER A 204 11.16 -6.84 -14.78
CA SER A 204 11.22 -6.09 -16.04
C SER A 204 11.25 -7.04 -17.22
N ASP A 205 11.02 -6.51 -18.42
CA ASP A 205 11.26 -7.19 -19.69
C ASP A 205 12.72 -7.63 -19.94
N GLN A 206 13.65 -7.29 -19.06
CA GLN A 206 15.03 -7.80 -19.05
C GLN A 206 15.24 -8.96 -18.06
N THR A 207 14.26 -9.28 -17.22
CA THR A 207 14.31 -10.46 -16.37
C THR A 207 14.13 -11.70 -17.25
N GLY A 208 15.15 -12.56 -17.31
CA GLY A 208 15.10 -13.77 -18.13
C GLY A 208 14.13 -14.79 -17.56
N ALA A 209 13.22 -15.31 -18.38
CA ALA A 209 12.21 -16.29 -17.95
C ALA A 209 12.82 -17.54 -17.28
N ILE A 210 13.95 -18.03 -17.81
CA ILE A 210 14.67 -19.17 -17.21
C ILE A 210 15.21 -18.81 -15.82
N ALA A 211 15.77 -17.62 -15.66
CA ALA A 211 16.32 -17.17 -14.37
C ALA A 211 15.21 -16.99 -13.33
N GLU A 212 14.05 -16.49 -13.76
CA GLU A 212 12.86 -16.38 -12.93
C GLU A 212 12.39 -17.76 -12.45
N SER A 213 12.27 -18.73 -13.36
CA SER A 213 11.85 -20.09 -13.01
C SER A 213 12.85 -20.79 -12.09
N ILE A 214 14.15 -20.61 -12.32
CA ILE A 214 15.20 -21.10 -11.43
C ILE A 214 15.01 -20.50 -10.03
N SER A 215 14.81 -19.18 -9.91
CA SER A 215 14.72 -18.50 -8.62
C SER A 215 13.54 -18.94 -7.74
N ARG A 216 12.50 -19.54 -8.33
CA ARG A 216 11.37 -20.13 -7.60
C ARG A 216 11.67 -21.53 -7.06
N ASP A 217 12.63 -22.23 -7.64
CA ASP A 217 13.09 -23.54 -7.21
C ASP A 217 14.32 -23.37 -6.30
N LYS A 218 14.10 -23.54 -4.98
CA LYS A 218 15.16 -23.36 -3.98
C LYS A 218 16.29 -24.37 -4.13
N ASP A 219 16.00 -25.61 -4.50
CA ASP A 219 17.00 -26.68 -4.63
C ASP A 219 17.88 -26.48 -5.87
N LEU A 220 17.25 -26.18 -7.02
CA LEU A 220 17.98 -25.85 -8.24
C LEU A 220 18.81 -24.57 -8.08
N THR A 221 18.23 -23.51 -7.48
CA THR A 221 18.94 -22.26 -7.21
C THR A 221 20.18 -22.52 -6.37
N LYS A 222 20.03 -23.27 -5.27
CA LYS A 222 21.13 -23.64 -4.39
C LYS A 222 22.25 -24.36 -5.13
N THR A 223 21.91 -25.40 -5.88
CA THR A 223 22.87 -26.19 -6.66
C THR A 223 23.66 -25.32 -7.63
N LEU A 224 23.00 -24.38 -8.32
CA LEU A 224 23.67 -23.48 -9.25
C LEU A 224 24.59 -22.48 -8.53
N LEU A 225 24.20 -21.96 -7.36
CA LEU A 225 25.03 -21.07 -6.57
C LEU A 225 26.26 -21.79 -6.00
N GLU A 226 26.08 -23.02 -5.52
CA GLU A 226 27.18 -23.88 -5.03
C GLU A 226 28.19 -24.19 -6.13
N ASN A 227 27.72 -24.54 -7.33
CA ASN A 227 28.58 -24.76 -8.51
C ASN A 227 29.36 -23.49 -8.92
N CYS A 228 28.88 -22.30 -8.55
CA CYS A 228 29.61 -21.04 -8.73
C CYS A 228 30.62 -20.76 -7.60
N GLY A 229 30.76 -21.65 -6.61
CA GLY A 229 31.65 -21.51 -5.47
C GLY A 229 31.07 -20.66 -4.33
N LEU A 230 29.76 -20.36 -4.34
CA LEU A 230 29.10 -19.68 -3.24
C LEU A 230 28.80 -20.66 -2.12
N ARG A 231 28.93 -20.20 -0.87
CA ARG A 231 28.55 -20.98 0.30
C ARG A 231 27.03 -20.97 0.42
N VAL A 232 26.43 -22.15 0.37
CA VAL A 232 25.01 -22.38 0.62
C VAL A 232 24.85 -23.30 1.84
N PRO A 233 23.73 -23.25 2.58
CA PRO A 233 23.47 -24.18 3.67
C PRO A 233 23.43 -25.63 3.14
N GLU A 234 24.08 -26.55 3.82
CA GLU A 234 23.99 -27.98 3.49
C GLU A 234 22.55 -28.46 3.67
N GLY A 235 22.05 -29.32 2.79
CA GLY A 235 20.67 -29.80 2.88
C GLY A 235 20.18 -30.51 1.62
N ARG A 236 19.09 -31.28 1.75
CA ARG A 236 18.51 -32.09 0.66
C ARG A 236 16.99 -32.20 0.75
N LEU A 237 16.38 -32.55 -0.38
CA LEU A 237 14.98 -32.94 -0.45
C LEU A 237 14.73 -34.21 0.37
N VAL A 238 13.55 -34.28 0.97
CA VAL A 238 13.10 -35.39 1.81
C VAL A 238 11.68 -35.81 1.46
N ASP A 239 11.42 -37.11 1.52
CA ASP A 239 10.17 -37.72 1.05
C ASP A 239 9.24 -38.20 2.18
N SER A 240 9.71 -38.21 3.43
CA SER A 240 8.91 -38.58 4.60
C SER A 240 9.37 -37.88 5.88
N PRO A 241 8.56 -37.87 6.95
CA PRO A 241 8.99 -37.38 8.27
C PRO A 241 10.25 -38.09 8.80
N GLU A 242 10.35 -39.40 8.57
CA GLU A 242 11.51 -40.20 8.97
C GLU A 242 12.75 -39.81 8.15
N ASP A 243 12.60 -39.63 6.83
CA ASP A 243 13.68 -39.17 5.95
C ASP A 243 14.12 -37.74 6.30
N ALA A 244 13.20 -36.90 6.75
CA ALA A 244 13.49 -35.56 7.27
C ALA A 244 14.35 -35.59 8.55
N TRP A 245 14.06 -36.53 9.44
CA TRP A 245 14.86 -36.77 10.64
C TRP A 245 16.25 -37.31 10.28
N ASP A 246 16.33 -38.32 9.41
CA ASP A 246 17.60 -38.89 8.97
C ASP A 246 18.49 -37.82 8.30
N ALA A 247 17.90 -36.97 7.44
CA ALA A 247 18.60 -35.82 6.86
C ALA A 247 19.12 -34.84 7.94
N ALA A 248 18.34 -34.59 8.98
CA ALA A 248 18.75 -33.70 10.06
C ALA A 248 19.89 -34.26 10.90
N GLU A 249 19.91 -35.57 11.15
CA GLU A 249 21.03 -36.25 11.83
C GLU A 249 22.32 -36.19 11.00
N ASP A 250 22.21 -36.41 9.69
CA ASP A 250 23.36 -36.34 8.76
C ASP A 250 23.96 -34.92 8.68
N ILE A 251 23.10 -33.89 8.60
CA ILE A 251 23.51 -32.48 8.51
C ILE A 251 24.05 -31.95 9.85
N GLY A 252 23.49 -32.45 10.96
CA GLY A 252 23.70 -31.95 12.31
C GLY A 252 22.73 -30.83 12.69
N LEU A 253 22.17 -30.93 13.90
CA LEU A 253 21.21 -29.99 14.47
C LEU A 253 21.89 -28.67 14.93
N PRO A 254 21.15 -27.53 14.94
CA PRO A 254 19.77 -27.38 14.50
C PRO A 254 19.58 -27.32 12.98
N VAL A 255 18.36 -27.61 12.51
CA VAL A 255 17.97 -27.57 11.09
C VAL A 255 16.77 -26.68 10.80
N VAL A 256 16.55 -26.40 9.52
CA VAL A 256 15.41 -25.70 8.95
C VAL A 256 14.62 -26.69 8.09
N VAL A 257 13.30 -26.70 8.24
CA VAL A 257 12.38 -27.47 7.39
C VAL A 257 11.51 -26.49 6.63
N LYS A 258 11.46 -26.61 5.29
CA LYS A 258 10.70 -25.68 4.44
C LYS A 258 10.18 -26.31 3.14
N PRO A 259 9.11 -25.77 2.54
CA PRO A 259 8.66 -26.19 1.22
C PRO A 259 9.62 -25.67 0.15
N CYS A 260 9.77 -26.44 -0.93
CA CYS A 260 10.72 -26.12 -2.00
C CYS A 260 10.33 -24.87 -2.79
N ASP A 261 9.03 -24.68 -3.05
CA ASP A 261 8.49 -23.70 -3.99
C ASP A 261 7.55 -22.66 -3.34
N ALA A 262 7.36 -22.71 -2.01
CA ALA A 262 6.54 -21.74 -1.29
C ALA A 262 7.23 -20.37 -1.11
N ASN A 263 6.41 -19.31 -1.03
CA ASN A 263 6.81 -17.91 -0.85
C ASN A 263 6.36 -17.33 0.51
N HIS A 264 6.94 -16.19 0.90
CA HIS A 264 6.57 -15.42 2.10
C HIS A 264 6.74 -16.16 3.44
N GLY A 265 7.68 -17.11 3.52
CA GLY A 265 7.95 -17.83 4.77
C GLY A 265 6.86 -18.83 5.18
N ARG A 266 5.84 -19.05 4.35
CA ARG A 266 4.80 -20.05 4.64
C ARG A 266 5.38 -21.46 4.68
N GLY A 267 5.03 -22.20 5.72
CA GLY A 267 5.54 -23.56 5.97
C GLY A 267 7.02 -23.62 6.34
N VAL A 268 7.68 -22.50 6.62
CA VAL A 268 9.10 -22.46 7.00
C VAL A 268 9.24 -22.55 8.51
N PHE A 269 9.96 -23.55 8.98
CA PHE A 269 10.28 -23.79 10.38
C PHE A 269 11.78 -23.74 10.58
N ILE A 270 12.24 -22.93 11.52
CA ILE A 270 13.66 -22.67 11.79
C ILE A 270 14.05 -23.12 13.18
N ASP A 271 15.36 -23.30 13.40
CA ASP A 271 15.96 -23.65 14.71
C ASP A 271 15.37 -24.93 15.34
N LEU A 272 15.15 -25.95 14.52
CA LEU A 272 14.59 -27.23 14.98
C LEU A 272 15.69 -28.13 15.54
N ASN A 273 15.45 -28.63 16.75
CA ASN A 273 16.44 -29.37 17.54
C ASN A 273 15.96 -30.78 17.94
N THR A 274 14.68 -31.10 17.75
CA THR A 274 14.13 -32.40 18.14
C THR A 274 13.46 -33.12 16.97
N ARG A 275 13.38 -34.45 17.07
CA ARG A 275 12.71 -35.28 16.07
C ARG A 275 11.24 -34.91 15.94
N GLU A 276 10.57 -34.72 17.07
CA GLU A 276 9.14 -34.39 17.13
C GLU A 276 8.85 -33.05 16.44
N GLU A 277 9.71 -32.05 16.64
CA GLU A 277 9.65 -30.76 15.95
C GLU A 277 9.78 -30.92 14.43
N ILE A 278 10.78 -31.68 13.97
CA ILE A 278 11.08 -31.87 12.55
C ILE A 278 9.97 -32.64 11.84
N GLU A 279 9.49 -33.74 12.43
CA GLU A 279 8.39 -34.53 11.86
C GLU A 279 7.07 -33.74 11.80
N THR A 280 6.85 -32.84 12.76
CA THR A 280 5.68 -31.95 12.75
C THR A 280 5.82 -30.86 11.69
N ALA A 281 6.99 -30.22 11.62
CA ALA A 281 7.30 -29.20 10.62
C ALA A 281 7.19 -29.76 9.19
N TYR A 282 7.64 -30.99 8.97
CA TYR A 282 7.53 -31.66 7.66
C TYR A 282 6.09 -31.73 7.16
N LYS A 283 5.14 -32.13 8.02
CA LYS A 283 3.73 -32.26 7.64
C LYS A 283 3.16 -30.92 7.19
N VAL A 284 3.46 -29.85 7.94
CA VAL A 284 2.98 -28.50 7.59
C VAL A 284 3.67 -27.98 6.32
N ALA A 285 4.97 -28.23 6.16
CA ALA A 285 5.70 -27.82 4.97
C ALA A 285 5.20 -28.54 3.70
N LEU A 286 4.82 -29.82 3.82
CA LEU A 286 4.28 -30.62 2.72
C LEU A 286 2.92 -30.09 2.25
N ASP A 287 2.06 -29.64 3.16
CA ASP A 287 0.75 -29.07 2.81
C ASP A 287 0.87 -27.74 2.05
N GLU A 288 2.00 -27.04 2.17
CA GLU A 288 2.24 -25.71 1.58
C GLU A 288 3.00 -25.74 0.24
N GLY A 289 3.53 -26.88 -0.21
CA GLY A 289 4.35 -26.94 -1.43
C GLY A 289 4.43 -28.33 -2.07
N SER A 290 5.22 -28.44 -3.15
CA SER A 290 5.33 -29.70 -3.91
C SER A 290 6.40 -30.66 -3.40
N GLY A 291 7.14 -30.28 -2.35
CA GLY A 291 8.22 -31.07 -1.75
C GLY A 291 8.84 -30.34 -0.56
N VAL A 292 9.54 -31.07 0.30
CA VAL A 292 10.12 -30.54 1.54
C VAL A 292 11.64 -30.64 1.49
N LEU A 293 12.30 -29.59 1.98
CA LEU A 293 13.75 -29.44 2.04
C LEU A 293 14.18 -29.30 3.50
N VAL A 294 15.15 -30.12 3.92
CA VAL A 294 15.83 -30.01 5.22
C VAL A 294 17.21 -29.41 5.00
N GLU A 295 17.52 -28.33 5.72
CA GLU A 295 18.81 -27.65 5.62
C GLU A 295 19.42 -27.32 6.97
N ARG A 296 20.74 -27.15 7.00
CA ARG A 296 21.46 -26.63 8.17
C ARG A 296 20.92 -25.25 8.55
N TYR A 297 20.59 -25.08 9.83
CA TYR A 297 20.33 -23.75 10.36
C TYR A 297 21.63 -22.95 10.44
N VAL A 298 21.62 -21.74 9.86
CA VAL A 298 22.76 -20.82 9.89
C VAL A 298 22.42 -19.66 10.80
N SER A 299 23.09 -19.60 11.96
CA SER A 299 22.93 -18.50 12.89
C SER A 299 23.65 -17.24 12.38
N GLY A 300 23.03 -16.08 12.59
CA GLY A 300 23.61 -14.80 12.21
C GLY A 300 22.57 -13.71 11.95
N LEU A 301 23.04 -12.62 11.34
CA LEU A 301 22.20 -11.49 10.94
C LEU A 301 21.80 -11.66 9.47
N GLU A 302 20.50 -11.75 9.21
CA GLU A 302 19.97 -11.75 7.85
C GLU A 302 20.17 -10.37 7.20
N HIS A 303 20.61 -10.38 5.94
CA HIS A 303 20.69 -9.17 5.11
C HIS A 303 19.97 -9.41 3.78
N ARG A 304 19.09 -8.49 3.40
CA ARG A 304 18.47 -8.44 2.07
C ARG A 304 19.26 -7.52 1.18
N LEU A 305 19.78 -8.05 0.07
CA LEU A 305 20.59 -7.32 -0.91
C LEU A 305 19.77 -7.14 -2.19
N LEU A 306 19.56 -5.89 -2.60
CA LEU A 306 18.89 -5.57 -3.87
C LEU A 306 19.95 -5.34 -4.95
N ILE A 307 20.00 -6.24 -5.94
CA ILE A 307 20.88 -6.11 -7.11
C ILE A 307 20.07 -5.58 -8.30
N VAL A 308 20.52 -4.47 -8.90
CA VAL A 308 19.90 -3.89 -10.11
C VAL A 308 20.97 -3.70 -11.18
N GLY A 309 20.78 -4.30 -12.35
CA GLY A 309 21.74 -4.19 -13.46
C GLY A 309 23.15 -4.67 -13.12
N GLY A 310 23.26 -5.71 -12.29
CA GLY A 310 24.53 -6.27 -11.84
C GLY A 310 25.25 -5.45 -10.75
N LYS A 311 24.59 -4.45 -10.16
CA LYS A 311 25.15 -3.63 -9.08
C LYS A 311 24.30 -3.74 -7.82
N LEU A 312 24.95 -3.77 -6.66
CA LEU A 312 24.25 -3.64 -5.37
C LEU A 312 23.68 -2.23 -5.24
N ALA A 313 22.35 -2.13 -5.28
CA ALA A 313 21.61 -0.87 -5.19
C ALA A 313 21.24 -0.53 -3.75
N ALA A 314 20.91 -1.54 -2.94
CA ALA A 314 20.59 -1.38 -1.53
C ALA A 314 20.91 -2.64 -0.72
N ALA A 315 21.18 -2.46 0.56
CA ALA A 315 21.29 -3.54 1.54
C ALA A 315 20.45 -3.16 2.76
N ALA A 316 19.61 -4.08 3.21
CA ALA A 316 18.83 -3.93 4.44
C ALA A 316 19.18 -5.08 5.37
N ARG A 317 19.41 -4.79 6.65
CA ARG A 317 19.58 -5.80 7.68
C ARG A 317 18.20 -6.17 8.22
N GLY A 318 17.90 -7.46 8.32
CA GLY A 318 16.73 -7.93 9.06
C GLY A 318 16.90 -7.61 10.54
N GLU A 319 15.88 -7.04 11.17
CA GLU A 319 15.88 -6.81 12.62
C GLU A 319 14.86 -7.75 13.27
N PRO A 320 15.27 -8.53 14.28
CA PRO A 320 14.33 -9.35 15.02
C PRO A 320 13.32 -8.45 15.71
N ILE A 321 12.05 -8.83 15.66
CA ILE A 321 11.02 -8.13 16.40
C ILE A 321 10.98 -8.74 17.80
N PHE A 322 11.15 -7.89 18.81
CA PHE A 322 11.04 -8.28 20.21
C PHE A 322 10.31 -7.20 20.99
N ILE A 323 9.66 -7.61 22.08
CA ILE A 323 9.15 -6.70 23.10
C ILE A 323 10.05 -6.80 24.33
N VAL A 324 10.17 -5.70 25.07
CA VAL A 324 10.91 -5.67 26.34
C VAL A 324 9.90 -5.62 27.47
N GLY A 325 9.94 -6.63 28.34
CA GLY A 325 9.08 -6.66 29.53
C GLY A 325 9.41 -5.51 30.49
N ASP A 326 8.41 -4.71 30.82
CA ASP A 326 8.50 -3.61 31.80
C ASP A 326 8.17 -4.06 33.24
N GLY A 327 7.80 -5.33 33.41
CA GLY A 327 7.39 -5.93 34.69
C GLY A 327 5.98 -5.56 35.16
N GLN A 328 5.21 -4.81 34.36
CA GLN A 328 3.85 -4.35 34.70
C GLN A 328 2.82 -4.71 33.63
N SER A 329 3.17 -4.54 32.36
CA SER A 329 2.31 -4.74 31.20
C SER A 329 2.32 -6.20 30.76
N THR A 330 1.18 -6.68 30.24
CA THR A 330 1.11 -8.00 29.61
C THR A 330 1.78 -7.99 28.23
N VAL A 331 2.14 -9.16 27.70
CA VAL A 331 2.66 -9.31 26.33
C VAL A 331 1.72 -8.65 25.31
N GLN A 332 0.41 -8.85 25.45
CA GLN A 332 -0.59 -8.24 24.56
C GLN A 332 -0.53 -6.70 24.62
N GLN A 333 -0.41 -6.11 25.82
CA GLN A 333 -0.34 -4.65 25.97
C GLN A 333 0.93 -4.07 25.33
N LEU A 334 2.06 -4.75 25.47
CA LEU A 334 3.33 -4.35 24.84
C LEU A 334 3.27 -4.49 23.31
N LEU A 335 2.59 -5.52 22.80
CA LEU A 335 2.34 -5.67 21.36
C LEU A 335 1.39 -4.60 20.82
N ASP A 336 0.33 -4.28 21.56
CA ASP A 336 -0.60 -3.20 21.18
C ASP A 336 0.13 -1.86 21.10
N GLU A 337 1.08 -1.60 22.02
CA GLU A 337 1.95 -0.43 21.95
C GLU A 337 2.90 -0.46 20.76
N LEU A 338 3.56 -1.60 20.50
CA LEU A 338 4.43 -1.79 19.33
C LEU A 338 3.66 -1.56 18.01
N ASN A 339 2.42 -2.03 17.94
CA ASN A 339 1.54 -1.88 16.78
C ASN A 339 0.97 -0.46 16.63
N ARG A 340 1.20 0.47 17.58
CA ARG A 340 0.91 1.90 17.39
C ARG A 340 1.93 2.61 16.49
N ASP A 341 3.04 1.96 16.13
CA ASP A 341 3.95 2.49 15.13
C ASP A 341 3.17 2.77 13.84
N PRO A 342 3.13 4.01 13.31
CA PRO A 342 2.36 4.35 12.12
C PRO A 342 2.80 3.58 10.87
N ARG A 343 4.01 3.00 10.88
CA ARG A 343 4.52 2.13 9.81
C ARG A 343 3.90 0.73 9.84
N ARG A 344 3.25 0.32 10.94
CA ARG A 344 2.60 -0.98 11.10
C ARG A 344 1.12 -0.91 10.79
N GLY A 345 0.62 -1.85 10.01
CA GLY A 345 -0.81 -1.99 9.76
C GLY A 345 -1.13 -3.08 8.74
N LEU A 346 -2.41 -3.41 8.62
CA LEU A 346 -2.87 -4.57 7.84
C LEU A 346 -2.96 -4.29 6.33
N LEU A 347 -2.88 -3.02 5.93
CA LEU A 347 -3.01 -2.58 4.54
C LEU A 347 -1.64 -2.57 3.86
N GLU A 348 -1.60 -2.78 2.54
CA GLU A 348 -0.33 -2.86 1.78
C GLU A 348 0.49 -1.56 1.80
N GLU A 349 -0.11 -0.44 2.20
CA GLU A 349 0.58 0.85 2.35
C GLU A 349 1.53 0.90 3.55
N HIS A 350 1.30 0.06 4.56
CA HIS A 350 2.15 0.00 5.74
C HIS A 350 3.46 -0.74 5.41
N LEU A 351 4.57 -0.19 5.88
CA LEU A 351 5.90 -0.75 5.64
C LEU A 351 6.15 -2.04 6.43
N LEU A 352 5.39 -2.24 7.50
CA LEU A 352 5.53 -3.35 8.45
C LEU A 352 4.16 -3.97 8.71
N ASP A 353 4.11 -5.29 8.84
CA ASP A 353 2.92 -5.97 9.31
C ASP A 353 2.72 -5.75 10.82
N PRO A 354 1.47 -5.78 11.33
CA PRO A 354 1.23 -5.80 12.76
C PRO A 354 1.67 -7.15 13.32
N VAL A 355 2.22 -7.13 14.53
CA VAL A 355 2.60 -8.35 15.26
C VAL A 355 1.37 -8.84 16.00
N LEU A 356 0.84 -9.98 15.58
CA LEU A 356 -0.36 -10.59 16.15
C LEU A 356 0.00 -11.97 16.73
N LEU A 357 -0.24 -12.15 18.03
CA LEU A 357 -0.01 -13.42 18.74
C LEU A 357 -0.66 -14.63 18.05
N GLU A 358 -1.85 -14.44 17.47
CA GLU A 358 -2.60 -15.50 16.79
C GLU A 358 -1.96 -15.95 15.46
N ARG A 359 -1.14 -15.10 14.83
CA ARG A 359 -0.46 -15.39 13.56
C ARG A 359 0.97 -15.90 13.76
N GLU A 360 1.54 -15.69 14.94
CA GLU A 360 2.92 -16.02 15.27
C GLU A 360 2.98 -16.91 16.55
N PRO A 361 2.39 -18.12 16.54
CA PRO A 361 2.31 -18.98 17.72
C PRO A 361 3.68 -19.49 18.21
N ALA A 362 4.72 -19.38 17.39
CA ALA A 362 6.10 -19.76 17.72
C ALA A 362 6.90 -18.63 18.42
N ALA A 363 6.31 -17.45 18.63
CA ALA A 363 7.00 -16.26 19.14
C ALA A 363 6.97 -16.09 20.68
N VAL A 364 6.80 -17.17 21.45
CA VAL A 364 6.80 -17.13 22.93
C VAL A 364 8.01 -17.86 23.50
#